data_AF-A0A7T5EJN9-F1
#
_entry.id   AF-A0A7T5EJN9-F1
#
_cell.length_a   1.000
_cell.length_b   1.000
_cell.length_c   1.000
_cell.angle_alpha   90.00
_cell.angle_beta   90.00
_cell.angle_gamma   90.00
#
_symmetry.space_group_name_H-M   'P 1'
#
loop_
_entity.id
_entity.type
_entity.pdbx_description
1 polymer ?
#
loop_
_entity_poly.entity_id
_entity_poly.type
_entity_poly.pdbx_seq_one_letter_code
_entity_poly.pdbx_strand_id
1 'polypeptide(L)' 'MTPITTFFRNLESKCCAACGQVMSEQAESYMTECFSCQDLATRDAYLYYHTKK' A
#
# COMPACT_ATOMS: atom_id res chain seq x y z
N MET A 1 23.22 -20.32 4.23
CA MET A 1 22.86 -18.93 4.57
C MET A 1 23.10 -18.06 3.35
N THR A 2 22.10 -17.33 2.87
CA THR A 2 22.28 -16.34 1.80
C THR A 2 23.07 -15.15 2.35
N PRO A 3 24.14 -14.69 1.69
CA PRO A 3 24.90 -13.54 2.16
C PRO A 3 24.00 -12.30 2.22
N ILE A 4 24.06 -11.54 3.33
CA ILE A 4 23.25 -10.32 3.58
C ILE A 4 23.29 -9.33 2.39
N THR A 5 24.41 -9.27 1.68
CA THR A 5 24.61 -8.42 0.49
C THR A 5 23.70 -8.77 -0.69
N THR A 6 23.10 -9.96 -0.70
CA THR A 6 22.19 -10.45 -1.74
C THR A 6 20.73 -10.49 -1.28
N PHE A 7 20.45 -10.24 0.01
CA PHE A 7 19.11 -10.31 0.58
C PHE A 7 18.14 -9.36 -0.14
N PHE A 8 18.55 -8.10 -0.33
CA PHE A 8 17.72 -7.10 -1.00
C PHE A 8 17.54 -7.34 -2.51
N ARG A 9 18.41 -8.13 -3.15
CA ARG A 9 18.30 -8.43 -4.59
C ARG A 9 17.20 -9.42 -4.91
N ASN A 10 16.83 -10.25 -3.93
CA ASN A 10 15.80 -11.28 -4.08
C ASN A 10 14.53 -10.92 -3.28
N LEU A 11 14.41 -9.67 -2.82
CA LEU A 11 13.23 -9.24 -2.09
C LEU A 11 12.05 -9.16 -3.06
N GLU A 12 10.94 -9.80 -2.69
CA GLU A 12 9.72 -9.72 -3.47
C GLU A 12 9.21 -8.28 -3.51
N SER A 13 8.53 -7.94 -4.60
CA SER A 13 7.87 -6.65 -4.74
C SER A 13 6.85 -6.46 -3.63
N LYS A 14 6.83 -5.27 -3.02
CA LYS A 14 5.86 -4.92 -1.99
C LYS A 14 4.43 -4.98 -2.55
N CYS A 15 3.54 -5.69 -1.88
CA CYS A 15 2.13 -5.80 -2.27
C CYS A 15 1.23 -5.04 -1.30
N CYS A 16 0.14 -4.50 -1.81
CA CYS A 16 -0.85 -3.77 -1.03
C CYS A 16 -1.59 -4.73 -0.09
N ALA A 17 -1.67 -4.37 1.19
CA ALA A 17 -2.38 -5.17 2.20
C ALA A 17 -3.91 -5.25 1.97
N ALA A 18 -4.49 -4.24 1.30
CA ALA A 18 -5.93 -4.18 1.06
C ALA A 18 -6.37 -4.92 -0.22
N CYS A 19 -5.61 -4.80 -1.32
CA CYS A 19 -6.02 -5.35 -2.63
C CYS A 19 -5.05 -6.39 -3.21
N GLY A 20 -3.91 -6.64 -2.57
CA GLY A 20 -2.91 -7.62 -3.01
C GLY A 20 -2.11 -7.22 -4.25
N GLN A 21 -2.40 -6.07 -4.87
CA GLN A 21 -1.68 -5.60 -6.05
C GLN A 21 -0.26 -5.17 -5.70
N VAL A 22 0.68 -5.40 -6.63
CA VAL A 22 2.04 -4.90 -6.51
C VAL A 22 2.01 -3.37 -6.42
N MET A 23 2.62 -2.84 -5.37
CA MET A 23 2.68 -1.41 -5.13
C MET A 23 3.77 -0.82 -6.01
N SER A 24 3.43 0.25 -6.74
CA SER A 24 4.44 1.10 -7.37
C SER A 24 5.33 1.72 -6.29
N GLU A 25 6.53 2.15 -6.65
CA GLU A 25 7.40 2.90 -5.73
C GLU A 25 6.61 4.05 -5.08
N GLN A 26 6.60 4.03 -3.76
CA GLN A 26 6.05 5.10 -2.94
C GLN A 26 7.22 5.82 -2.28
N ALA A 27 7.14 7.15 -2.21
CA ALA A 27 8.14 7.95 -1.50
C ALA A 27 8.22 7.57 -0.01
N GLU A 28 7.13 7.05 0.56
CA GLU A 28 7.06 6.60 1.94
C GLU A 28 7.17 5.06 2.03
N SER A 29 8.28 4.58 2.58
CA SER A 29 8.57 3.15 2.70
C SER A 29 7.64 2.41 3.66
N TYR A 30 7.02 3.10 4.62
CA TYR A 30 6.18 2.51 5.67
C TYR A 30 4.71 2.29 5.28
N MET A 31 4.25 2.83 4.15
CA MET A 31 2.85 2.69 3.72
C MET A 31 2.50 1.24 3.41
N THR A 32 1.41 0.68 3.94
CA THR A 32 1.02 -0.72 3.70
C THR A 32 -0.01 -0.89 2.58
N GLU A 33 -0.56 0.21 2.10
CA GLU A 33 -1.64 0.25 1.10
C GLU A 33 -1.24 1.11 -0.10
N CYS A 34 -1.71 0.74 -1.29
CA CYS A 34 -1.52 1.55 -2.49
C CYS A 34 -2.37 2.83 -2.45
N PHE A 35 -1.98 3.84 -3.23
CA PHE A 35 -2.68 5.13 -3.28
C PHE A 35 -4.15 4.99 -3.65
N SER A 36 -4.49 4.08 -4.56
CA SER A 36 -5.88 3.86 -4.96
C SER A 36 -6.75 3.34 -3.80
N CYS A 37 -6.25 2.43 -2.98
CA CYS A 37 -6.97 1.94 -1.79
C CYS A 37 -7.13 3.03 -0.73
N GLN A 38 -6.11 3.86 -0.53
CA GLN A 38 -6.18 4.98 0.42
C GLN A 38 -7.17 6.06 -0.03
N ASP A 39 -7.19 6.39 -1.32
CA ASP A 39 -8.13 7.35 -1.90
C ASP A 39 -9.58 6.86 -1.75
N LEU A 40 -9.81 5.56 -1.99
CA LEU A 40 -11.11 4.93 -1.78
C LEU A 40 -11.54 5.00 -0.31
N ALA A 41 -10.66 4.63 0.62
CA ALA A 41 -10.95 4.70 2.04
C ALA A 41 -11.29 6.13 2.49
N THR A 42 -10.53 7.12 2.00
CA THR A 42 -10.77 8.54 2.29
C THR A 42 -12.12 9.01 1.74
N ARG A 43 -12.45 8.63 0.50
CA ARG A 43 -13.73 8.96 -0.13
C ARG A 43 -14.90 8.32 0.60
N ASP A 44 -14.78 7.04 0.96
CA ASP A 44 -15.84 6.30 1.62
C ASP A 44 -16.09 6.86 3.04
N ALA A 45 -15.03 7.27 3.75
CA ALA A 45 -15.15 8.02 5.00
C ALA A 45 -15.86 9.35 4.80
N TYR A 46 -15.50 10.13 3.78
CA TYR A 46 -16.18 11.39 3.46
C TYR A 46 -17.68 11.17 3.20
N LEU A 47 -18.04 10.18 2.39
CA LEU A 47 -19.44 9.85 2.11
C LEU A 47 -20.18 9.42 3.38
N TYR A 48 -19.55 8.62 4.24
CA TYR A 48 -20.17 8.20 5.50
C TYR A 48 -20.56 9.40 6.38
N TYR A 49 -19.69 10.40 6.51
CA TYR A 49 -19.92 11.56 7.36
C TYR A 49 -20.79 12.66 6.72
N HIS A 50 -20.74 12.83 5.39
CA HIS A 50 -21.35 13.98 4.72
C HIS A 50 -22.59 13.66 3.88
N THR A 51 -22.88 12.39 3.59
CA THR A 51 -24.08 11.98 2.83
C THR A 51 -25.20 11.40 3.69
N LYS A 52 -24.98 11.17 5.00
CA LYS A 52 -26.09 10.97 5.93
C LYS A 52 -26.77 12.31 6.22
N LYS A 53 -27.72 12.68 5.37
CA LYS A 53 -28.69 13.74 5.62
C LYS A 53 -30.10 13.16 5.58
#